data_AF-A0A420E9Z3-F1
#
_entry.id   AF-A0A420E9Z3-F1
#
_cell.length_a   1.000
_cell.length_b   1.000
_cell.length_c   1.000
_cell.angle_alpha   90.00
_cell.angle_beta   90.00
_cell.angle_gamma   90.00
#
_symmetry.space_group_name_H-M   'P 1'
#
loop_
_entity.id
_entity.type
_entity.pdbx_description
1 polymer ?
#
loop_
_entity_poly.entity_id
_entity_poly.type
_entity_poly.pdbx_seq_one_letter_code
_entity_poly.pdbx_strand_id
1 'polypeptide(L)'
;MLINSLRQQVLCDELQLQQQLNHAVVRGDKAQFGLLLSMLGQDVRDQAQFDLVKQDVQAPQKSLREQFQLAEPRSLTSDAADIEREANWNGSAMADIHLQQALYQSPLKTDDSIDGLAQDVANNLSLLTRLKHQAMQNKQPLPETEFFDSEVNGSEMHALLKDFDYDKALQVQYFN
;
A
#
# COMPACT_ATOMS: atom_id res chain seq x y z
N MET A 1 1.52 2.48 -3.13
CA MET A 1 2.35 3.68 -2.94
C MET A 1 3.58 3.27 -2.18
N LEU A 2 4.75 3.33 -2.82
CA LEU A 2 5.99 3.46 -2.08
C LEU A 2 5.92 4.76 -1.29
N ILE A 3 6.17 4.70 0.01
CA ILE A 3 6.22 5.91 0.82
C ILE A 3 7.42 6.71 0.32
N ASN A 4 7.24 7.98 0.01
CA ASN A 4 8.32 8.86 -0.47
C ASN A 4 9.55 8.83 0.48
N SER A 5 9.35 8.53 1.77
CA SER A 5 10.43 8.30 2.73
C SER A 5 11.33 7.10 2.38
N LEU A 6 10.76 5.99 1.88
CA LEU A 6 11.55 4.84 1.44
C LEU A 6 12.37 5.15 0.19
N ARG A 7 11.78 5.93 -0.73
CA ARG A 7 12.46 6.42 -1.94
C ARG A 7 13.65 7.33 -1.60
N GLN A 8 13.66 8.00 -0.44
CA GLN A 8 14.81 8.81 -0.01
C GLN A 8 15.95 7.98 0.61
N GLN A 9 15.65 6.79 1.15
CA GLN A 9 16.62 5.96 1.88
C GLN A 9 17.30 4.91 1.00
N VAL A 10 16.65 4.48 -0.08
CA VAL A 10 17.16 3.43 -0.96
C VAL A 10 17.05 3.85 -2.42
N LEU A 11 18.03 3.42 -3.20
CA LEU A 11 18.02 3.58 -4.65
C LEU A 11 16.95 2.66 -5.25
N CYS A 12 15.88 3.26 -5.77
CA CYS A 12 14.79 2.57 -6.43
C CYS A 12 14.90 2.72 -7.95
N ASP A 13 15.20 3.93 -8.42
CA ASP A 13 15.00 4.31 -9.83
C ASP A 13 16.22 5.00 -10.44
N GLU A 14 16.33 4.90 -11.76
CA GLU A 14 17.36 5.61 -12.53
C GLU A 14 17.26 7.13 -12.38
N LEU A 15 16.06 7.67 -12.18
CA LEU A 15 15.85 9.12 -12.04
C LEU A 15 16.62 9.69 -10.82
N GLN A 16 16.86 8.87 -9.79
CA GLN A 16 17.68 9.24 -8.63
C GLN A 16 19.17 9.30 -8.95
N LEU A 17 19.64 8.51 -9.93
CA LEU A 17 21.03 8.49 -10.41
C LEU A 17 21.34 9.62 -11.39
N GLN A 18 20.32 10.22 -12.01
CA GLN A 18 20.45 11.30 -12.99
C GLN A 18 21.42 10.93 -14.14
N GLN A 19 22.63 11.51 -14.14
CA GLN A 19 23.66 11.28 -15.17
C GLN A 19 24.81 10.40 -14.67
N GLN A 20 24.79 9.92 -13.43
CA GLN A 20 25.89 9.12 -12.88
C GLN A 20 26.15 7.83 -13.66
N LEU A 21 25.08 7.20 -14.15
CA LEU A 21 25.16 6.01 -14.98
C LEU A 21 25.84 6.32 -16.33
N ASN A 22 25.48 7.44 -16.97
CA ASN A 22 26.13 7.93 -18.19
C ASN A 22 27.60 8.29 -17.95
N HIS A 23 27.93 8.94 -16.83
CA HIS A 23 29.30 9.26 -16.49
C HIS A 23 30.16 8.01 -16.26
N ALA A 24 29.61 6.96 -15.64
CA ALA A 24 30.30 5.68 -15.47
C ALA A 24 30.61 5.00 -16.82
N VAL A 25 29.67 5.06 -17.77
CA VAL A 25 29.88 4.55 -19.14
C VAL A 25 30.95 5.36 -19.87
N VAL A 26 30.89 6.70 -19.81
CA VAL A 26 31.87 7.59 -20.45
C VAL A 26 33.28 7.40 -19.89
N ARG A 27 33.41 7.13 -18.59
CA ARG A 27 34.71 6.86 -17.94
C ARG A 27 35.22 5.43 -18.17
N GLY A 28 34.39 4.52 -18.68
CA GLY A 28 34.75 3.12 -18.89
C GLY A 28 34.75 2.26 -17.63
N ASP A 29 34.24 2.77 -16.51
CA ASP A 29 34.23 2.09 -15.21
C ASP A 29 33.08 1.08 -15.12
N LYS A 30 33.27 -0.08 -15.77
CA LYS A 30 32.27 -1.17 -15.82
C LYS A 30 31.87 -1.67 -14.43
N ALA A 31 32.79 -1.64 -13.46
CA ALA A 31 32.52 -2.06 -12.09
C ALA A 31 31.54 -1.12 -11.40
N GLN A 32 31.76 0.21 -11.53
CA GLN A 32 30.86 1.21 -10.98
C GLN A 32 29.49 1.14 -11.66
N PHE A 33 29.47 1.02 -12.99
CA PHE A 33 28.24 0.85 -13.76
C PHE A 33 27.44 -0.38 -13.31
N GLY A 34 28.09 -1.54 -13.22
CA GLY A 34 27.43 -2.79 -12.81
C GLY A 34 26.88 -2.72 -11.38
N LEU A 35 27.60 -2.06 -10.47
CA LEU A 35 27.15 -1.86 -9.10
C LEU A 35 25.91 -0.95 -9.04
N LEU A 36 25.95 0.21 -9.70
CA LEU A 36 24.81 1.14 -9.74
C LEU A 36 23.57 0.48 -10.35
N LEU A 37 23.75 -0.33 -11.41
CA LEU A 37 22.67 -1.08 -12.04
C LEU A 37 22.10 -2.17 -11.11
N SER A 38 22.96 -2.85 -10.34
CA SER A 38 22.53 -3.90 -9.39
C SER A 38 21.76 -3.35 -8.18
N MET A 39 21.98 -2.08 -7.85
CA MET A 39 21.28 -1.40 -6.77
C MET A 39 19.91 -0.85 -7.18
N LEU A 40 19.60 -0.81 -8.48
CA LEU A 40 18.30 -0.39 -8.97
C LEU A 40 17.21 -1.41 -8.59
N GLY A 41 15.99 -0.92 -8.36
CA GLY A 41 14.83 -1.79 -8.17
C GLY A 41 14.57 -2.66 -9.40
N GLN A 42 14.43 -3.97 -9.19
CA GLN A 42 14.11 -4.92 -10.28
C GLN A 42 12.63 -4.83 -10.71
N ASP A 43 11.76 -4.30 -9.83
CA ASP A 43 10.34 -4.15 -10.12
C ASP A 43 10.08 -2.83 -10.84
N VAL A 44 9.65 -2.94 -12.09
CA VAL A 44 9.32 -1.78 -12.95
C VAL A 44 8.18 -0.94 -12.36
N ARG A 45 7.32 -1.52 -11.53
CA ARG A 45 6.21 -0.81 -10.88
C ARG A 45 6.65 0.22 -9.84
N ASP A 46 7.90 0.13 -9.39
CA ASP A 46 8.47 1.09 -8.44
C ASP A 46 8.95 2.37 -9.13
N GLN A 47 9.09 2.31 -10.45
CA GLN A 47 9.57 3.41 -11.24
C GLN A 47 8.52 4.52 -11.30
N ALA A 48 8.96 5.76 -11.07
CA ALA A 48 8.11 6.94 -11.05
C ALA A 48 7.26 7.14 -12.32
N GLN A 49 7.66 6.54 -13.45
CA GLN A 49 6.92 6.58 -14.72
C GLN A 49 5.61 5.78 -14.67
N PHE A 50 5.52 4.79 -13.78
CA PHE A 50 4.35 3.92 -13.60
C PHE A 50 3.56 4.25 -12.32
N ASP A 51 3.93 5.32 -11.62
CA ASP A 51 3.09 5.97 -10.59
C ASP A 51 1.91 6.67 -11.30
N LEU A 52 1.06 5.87 -11.95
CA LEU A 52 -0.23 6.33 -12.45
C LEU A 52 -1.08 6.66 -11.23
N VAL A 53 -1.53 7.91 -11.15
CA VAL A 53 -2.63 8.29 -10.25
C VAL A 53 -3.74 7.31 -10.54
N LYS A 54 -4.01 6.42 -9.57
CA LYS A 54 -5.17 5.54 -9.64
C LYS A 54 -6.33 6.52 -9.81
N GLN A 55 -6.95 6.53 -10.99
CA GLN A 55 -8.21 7.21 -11.14
C GLN A 55 -9.06 6.66 -10.04
N ASP A 56 -9.44 7.56 -9.14
CA ASP A 56 -10.30 7.23 -8.04
C ASP A 56 -11.55 6.68 -8.71
N VAL A 57 -11.73 5.36 -8.62
CA VAL A 57 -12.95 4.72 -9.12
C VAL A 57 -14.02 5.06 -8.09
N GLN A 58 -14.31 6.35 -7.95
CA GLN A 58 -15.49 6.92 -7.34
C GLN A 58 -16.68 6.78 -8.30
N ALA A 59 -16.71 5.72 -9.09
CA ALA A 59 -17.99 5.22 -9.52
C ALA A 59 -18.57 4.54 -8.28
N PRO A 60 -19.81 4.87 -7.85
CA PRO A 60 -20.55 3.99 -6.99
C PRO A 60 -20.89 2.75 -7.82
N GLN A 61 -19.90 1.88 -8.07
CA GLN A 61 -20.19 0.48 -8.25
C GLN A 61 -20.81 0.08 -6.92
N LYS A 62 -22.15 0.21 -6.83
CA LYS A 62 -22.96 -0.68 -5.99
C LYS A 62 -22.29 -2.02 -6.13
N SER A 63 -21.64 -2.46 -5.05
CA SER A 63 -20.75 -3.60 -5.13
C SER A 63 -21.55 -4.70 -5.82
N LEU A 64 -21.03 -5.32 -6.88
CA LEU A 64 -21.81 -6.33 -7.62
C LEU A 64 -22.35 -7.40 -6.65
N ARG A 65 -21.65 -7.60 -5.52
CA ARG A 65 -22.09 -8.37 -4.35
C ARG A 65 -23.44 -7.92 -3.77
N GLU A 66 -23.65 -6.63 -3.53
CA GLU A 66 -24.96 -6.09 -3.09
C GLU A 66 -26.06 -6.34 -4.12
N GLN A 67 -25.76 -6.17 -5.42
CA GLN A 67 -26.75 -6.40 -6.48
C GLN A 67 -27.18 -7.86 -6.56
N PHE A 68 -26.24 -8.79 -6.34
CA PHE A 68 -26.48 -10.22 -6.35
C PHE A 68 -26.83 -10.81 -4.98
N GLN A 69 -26.94 -9.99 -3.93
CA GLN A 69 -27.17 -10.43 -2.55
C GLN A 69 -26.22 -11.57 -2.13
N LEU A 70 -24.96 -11.49 -2.57
CA LEU A 70 -23.96 -12.51 -2.28
C LEU A 70 -23.62 -12.50 -0.79
N ALA A 71 -23.35 -13.68 -0.24
CA ALA A 71 -22.87 -13.83 1.13
C ALA A 71 -21.58 -13.02 1.37
N GLU A 72 -21.28 -12.78 2.65
CA GLU A 72 -20.08 -12.08 3.08
C GLU A 72 -18.81 -12.65 2.42
N PRO A 73 -17.81 -11.81 2.13
CA PRO A 73 -16.59 -12.26 1.52
C PRO A 73 -15.89 -13.30 2.42
N ARG A 74 -15.63 -14.48 1.85
CA ARG A 74 -14.82 -15.54 2.49
C ARG A 74 -13.53 -14.97 3.06
N SER A 75 -13.30 -15.20 4.35
CA SER A 75 -12.05 -14.82 4.99
C SER A 75 -10.88 -15.59 4.36
N LEU A 76 -9.77 -14.88 4.12
CA LEU A 76 -8.56 -15.49 3.58
C LEU A 76 -7.74 -16.21 4.66
N THR A 77 -7.85 -15.76 5.91
CA THR A 77 -7.13 -16.29 7.07
C THR A 77 -8.09 -16.94 8.04
N SER A 78 -7.63 -18.00 8.68
CA SER A 78 -8.40 -18.74 9.69
C SER A 78 -8.46 -18.01 11.02
N ASP A 79 -9.66 -17.97 11.59
CA ASP A 79 -9.85 -17.57 12.99
C ASP A 79 -9.89 -18.79 13.92
N ALA A 80 -9.71 -18.57 15.23
CA ALA A 80 -9.74 -19.64 16.24
C ALA A 80 -11.06 -20.45 16.20
N ALA A 81 -12.18 -19.78 15.91
CA ALA A 81 -13.49 -20.42 15.76
C ALA A 81 -13.60 -21.32 14.53
N ASP A 82 -12.79 -21.10 13.50
CA ASP A 82 -12.73 -21.98 12.32
C ASP A 82 -12.00 -23.26 12.67
N ILE A 83 -10.87 -23.15 13.37
CA ILE A 83 -10.07 -24.29 13.82
C ILE A 83 -10.89 -25.23 14.71
N GLU A 84 -11.68 -24.69 15.64
CA GLU A 84 -12.58 -25.48 16.50
C GLU A 84 -13.66 -26.20 15.70
N ARG A 85 -14.19 -25.58 14.64
CA ARG A 85 -15.18 -26.21 13.75
C ARG A 85 -14.58 -27.35 12.94
N GLU A 86 -13.37 -27.17 12.43
CA GLU A 86 -12.65 -28.21 11.68
C GLU A 86 -12.27 -29.39 12.59
N ALA A 87 -11.94 -29.14 13.86
CA ALA A 87 -11.66 -30.20 14.83
C ALA A 87 -12.88 -31.12 15.08
N ASN A 88 -14.09 -30.57 14.98
CA ASN A 88 -15.35 -31.32 15.14
C ASN A 88 -15.71 -32.20 13.92
N TRP A 89 -14.95 -32.13 12.82
CA TRP A 89 -15.16 -33.00 11.65
C TRP A 89 -14.71 -34.45 11.88
N ASN A 90 -13.87 -34.69 12.89
CA ASN A 90 -13.37 -36.02 13.25
C ASN A 90 -14.51 -36.92 13.75
N GLY A 91 -15.22 -37.57 12.81
CA GLY A 91 -16.36 -38.46 13.08
C GLY A 91 -17.67 -38.07 12.41
N SER A 92 -17.70 -36.95 11.67
CA SER A 92 -18.89 -36.49 10.94
C SER A 92 -18.97 -37.11 9.53
N ALA A 93 -20.18 -37.27 9.00
CA ALA A 93 -20.38 -37.76 7.64
C ALA A 93 -19.97 -36.68 6.62
N MET A 94 -19.47 -37.11 5.45
CA MET A 94 -19.00 -36.18 4.40
C MET A 94 -20.06 -35.17 3.97
N ALA A 95 -21.34 -35.55 3.97
CA ALA A 95 -22.46 -34.66 3.64
C ALA A 95 -22.59 -33.50 4.65
N ASP A 96 -22.37 -33.77 5.93
CA ASP A 96 -22.45 -32.77 6.99
C ASP A 96 -21.29 -31.78 6.90
N ILE A 97 -20.08 -32.29 6.59
CA ILE A 97 -18.89 -31.45 6.37
C ILE A 97 -19.10 -30.51 5.18
N HIS A 98 -19.61 -31.03 4.05
CA HIS A 98 -19.90 -30.21 2.87
C HIS A 98 -20.96 -29.15 3.15
N LEU A 99 -21.99 -29.48 3.92
CA LEU A 99 -23.01 -28.53 4.32
C LEU A 99 -22.42 -27.42 5.21
N GLN A 100 -21.61 -27.79 6.20
CA GLN A 100 -20.94 -26.83 7.08
C GLN A 100 -19.98 -25.91 6.30
N GLN A 101 -19.24 -26.44 5.33
CA GLN A 101 -18.38 -25.66 4.45
C GLN A 101 -19.16 -24.67 3.58
N ALA A 102 -20.33 -25.09 3.07
CA ALA A 102 -21.20 -24.23 2.27
C ALA A 102 -21.81 -23.09 3.10
N LEU A 103 -22.13 -23.35 4.37
CA LEU A 103 -22.72 -22.36 5.28
C LEU A 103 -21.69 -21.37 5.83
N TYR A 104 -20.50 -21.83 6.23
CA TYR A 104 -19.54 -21.01 6.97
C TYR A 104 -18.31 -20.59 6.17
N GLN A 105 -18.21 -20.95 4.88
CA GLN A 105 -17.11 -20.59 3.98
C GLN A 105 -15.75 -20.66 4.66
N SER A 106 -15.31 -21.87 5.06
CA SER A 106 -14.06 -22.12 5.81
C SER A 106 -12.89 -21.33 5.21
N PRO A 107 -11.96 -20.80 6.01
CA PRO A 107 -10.85 -19.97 5.53
C PRO A 107 -10.02 -20.68 4.46
N LEU A 108 -9.44 -19.93 3.51
CA LEU A 108 -8.60 -20.53 2.45
C LEU A 108 -7.22 -20.98 2.96
N LYS A 109 -6.74 -20.40 4.06
CA LYS A 109 -5.45 -20.71 4.66
C LYS A 109 -5.60 -20.82 6.17
N THR A 110 -5.15 -21.93 6.73
CA THR A 110 -4.89 -22.10 8.17
C THR A 110 -3.49 -21.59 8.45
N ASP A 111 -3.36 -20.62 9.36
CA ASP A 111 -2.08 -19.95 9.60
C ASP A 111 -1.21 -20.75 10.59
N ASP A 112 -0.30 -21.57 10.05
CA ASP A 112 0.76 -22.22 10.85
C ASP A 112 2.01 -21.33 11.02
N SER A 113 2.04 -20.15 10.39
CA SER A 113 3.23 -19.31 10.32
C SER A 113 2.96 -17.90 10.84
N ILE A 114 3.70 -17.51 11.87
CA ILE A 114 3.78 -16.14 12.40
C ILE A 114 4.07 -15.22 11.19
N ASP A 115 3.17 -14.27 10.92
CA ASP A 115 3.30 -13.26 9.86
C ASP A 115 3.18 -13.73 8.39
N GLY A 116 2.74 -14.98 8.15
CA GLY A 116 2.37 -15.43 6.81
C GLY A 116 3.51 -15.67 5.81
N LEU A 117 4.76 -15.30 6.12
CA LEU A 117 5.95 -15.56 5.31
C LEU A 117 7.03 -16.29 6.13
N ALA A 118 7.59 -17.37 5.59
CA ALA A 118 8.70 -18.07 6.25
C ALA A 118 9.94 -17.16 6.39
N GLN A 119 10.64 -17.25 7.53
CA GLN A 119 11.79 -16.41 7.85
C GLN A 119 12.89 -16.49 6.78
N ASP A 120 13.12 -17.67 6.20
CA ASP A 120 14.12 -17.86 5.14
C ASP A 120 13.76 -17.12 3.86
N VAL A 121 12.46 -17.03 3.55
CA VAL A 121 11.97 -16.26 2.41
C VAL A 121 12.17 -14.78 2.70
N ALA A 122 11.80 -14.29 3.89
CA ALA A 122 11.99 -12.90 4.30
C ALA A 122 13.47 -12.46 4.26
N ASN A 123 14.38 -13.36 4.63
CA ASN A 123 15.81 -13.13 4.60
C ASN A 123 16.39 -13.05 3.17
N ASN A 124 15.77 -13.75 2.22
CA ASN A 124 16.16 -13.75 0.80
C ASN A 124 15.53 -12.63 -0.04
N LEU A 125 14.52 -11.92 0.49
CA LEU A 125 13.93 -10.79 -0.22
C LEU A 125 14.93 -9.65 -0.41
N SER A 126 14.77 -8.90 -1.51
CA SER A 126 15.52 -7.67 -1.75
C SER A 126 15.30 -6.65 -0.63
N LEU A 127 16.29 -5.77 -0.40
CA LEU A 127 16.21 -4.75 0.64
C LEU A 127 14.94 -3.89 0.52
N LEU A 128 14.61 -3.45 -0.71
CA LEU A 128 13.41 -2.68 -1.01
C LEU A 128 12.13 -3.44 -0.66
N THR A 129 12.05 -4.72 -1.05
CA THR A 129 10.89 -5.56 -0.76
C THR A 129 10.70 -5.77 0.75
N ARG A 130 11.79 -5.95 1.50
CA ARG A 130 11.75 -6.08 2.96
C ARG A 130 11.26 -4.81 3.64
N LEU A 131 11.78 -3.64 3.24
CA LEU A 131 11.34 -2.36 3.80
C LEU A 131 9.87 -2.07 3.50
N LYS A 132 9.39 -2.41 2.29
CA LYS A 132 7.95 -2.32 1.96
C LYS A 132 7.10 -3.24 2.85
N HIS A 133 7.54 -4.47 3.05
CA HIS A 133 6.84 -5.42 3.91
C HIS A 133 6.74 -4.93 5.35
N GLN A 134 7.85 -4.44 5.91
CA GLN A 134 7.88 -3.83 7.24
C GLN A 134 7.00 -2.59 7.33
N ALA A 135 6.99 -1.75 6.30
CA ALA A 135 6.11 -0.57 6.24
C ALA A 135 4.63 -0.96 6.14
N MET A 136 4.30 -2.10 5.53
CA MET A 136 2.92 -2.62 5.50
C MET A 136 2.51 -3.23 6.85
N GLN A 137 3.40 -3.96 7.51
CA GLN A 137 3.15 -4.53 8.84
C GLN A 137 3.02 -3.45 9.93
N ASN A 138 3.83 -2.41 9.86
CA ASN A 138 3.76 -1.28 10.79
C ASN A 138 2.62 -0.30 10.48
N LYS A 139 1.87 -0.52 9.38
CA LYS A 139 0.69 0.28 9.07
C LYS A 139 -0.49 -0.21 9.93
N GLN A 140 -0.54 0.26 11.18
CA GLN A 140 -1.80 0.61 11.83
C GLN A 140 -2.67 1.41 10.84
N PRO A 141 -4.02 1.29 10.90
CA PRO A 141 -4.93 1.69 9.83
C PRO A 141 -4.49 3.02 9.26
N LEU A 142 -4.33 3.03 7.92
CA LEU A 142 -3.87 4.18 7.18
C LEU A 142 -4.43 5.44 7.84
N PRO A 143 -3.62 6.37 8.37
CA PRO A 143 -4.12 7.73 8.43
C PRO A 143 -4.48 7.99 6.98
N GLU A 144 -5.77 8.24 6.77
CA GLU A 144 -6.26 8.89 5.56
C GLU A 144 -5.18 9.88 5.22
N THR A 145 -4.51 9.67 4.07
CA THR A 145 -3.69 10.73 3.52
C THR A 145 -4.60 11.92 3.57
N GLU A 146 -4.32 12.87 4.46
CA GLU A 146 -4.85 14.21 4.35
C GLU A 146 -4.34 14.64 2.99
N PHE A 147 -5.17 14.37 1.98
CA PHE A 147 -5.21 15.13 0.78
C PHE A 147 -5.21 16.55 1.32
N PHE A 148 -4.13 17.28 1.09
CA PHE A 148 -4.23 18.72 1.18
C PHE A 148 -5.29 19.07 0.14
N ASP A 149 -6.54 19.16 0.58
CA ASP A 149 -7.62 19.71 -0.19
C ASP A 149 -7.15 21.13 -0.51
N SER A 150 -6.65 21.30 -1.72
CA SER A 150 -6.37 22.61 -2.29
C SER A 150 -7.65 23.44 -2.47
N GLU A 151 -8.79 22.91 -2.04
CA GLU A 151 -10.05 23.61 -1.91
C GLU A 151 -10.14 24.15 -0.48
N VAL A 152 -9.77 25.42 -0.33
CA VAL A 152 -10.00 26.16 0.91
C VAL A 152 -11.49 26.07 1.24
N ASN A 153 -11.83 25.39 2.33
CA ASN A 153 -13.21 25.26 2.80
C ASN A 153 -13.79 26.67 3.01
N GLY A 154 -14.80 27.04 2.21
CA GLY A 154 -15.33 28.41 2.20
C GLY A 154 -15.86 28.88 3.55
N SER A 155 -16.25 27.94 4.42
CA SER A 155 -16.67 28.23 5.79
C SER A 155 -15.52 28.71 6.69
N GLU A 156 -14.32 28.15 6.53
CA GLU A 156 -13.12 28.55 7.27
C GLU A 156 -12.57 29.89 6.77
N MET A 157 -12.62 30.13 5.45
CA MET A 157 -12.20 31.41 4.89
C MET A 157 -13.07 32.57 5.41
N HIS A 158 -14.38 32.35 5.54
CA HIS A 158 -15.32 33.33 6.08
C HIS A 158 -15.09 33.61 7.57
N ALA A 159 -14.60 32.63 8.35
CA ALA A 159 -14.22 32.86 9.74
C ALA A 159 -13.00 33.78 9.84
N LEU A 160 -11.94 33.50 9.05
CA LEU A 160 -10.75 34.33 9.00
C LEU A 160 -11.05 35.77 8.55
N LEU A 161 -11.93 35.93 7.55
CA LEU A 161 -12.33 37.24 7.02
C LEU A 161 -13.10 38.09 8.05
N LYS A 162 -13.82 37.51 9.00
CA LYS A 162 -14.57 38.29 10.00
C LYS A 162 -13.69 39.09 10.95
N ASP A 163 -12.48 38.60 11.20
CA ASP A 163 -11.60 39.17 12.22
C ASP A 163 -10.69 40.28 11.66
N PHE A 164 -10.73 40.53 10.34
CA PHE A 164 -9.97 41.62 9.72
C PHE A 164 -10.66 42.97 9.88
N ASP A 165 -9.85 43.98 10.21
CA ASP A 165 -10.26 45.38 10.25
C ASP A 165 -10.24 45.97 8.83
N TYR A 166 -11.42 46.09 8.23
CA TYR A 166 -11.61 46.54 6.84
C TYR A 166 -11.43 48.03 6.61
N ASP A 167 -11.26 48.82 7.68
CA ASP A 167 -11.04 50.27 7.55
C ASP A 167 -9.61 50.58 7.05
N LYS A 168 -8.72 49.59 7.02
CA LYS A 168 -7.35 49.69 6.49
C LYS A 168 -7.20 48.92 5.19
N ALA A 169 -6.42 49.48 4.26
CA ALA A 169 -6.13 48.83 2.99
C ALA A 169 -5.28 47.56 3.20
N LEU A 170 -5.79 46.41 2.75
CA LEU A 170 -5.09 45.13 2.78
C LEU A 170 -4.01 45.10 1.68
N GLN A 171 -2.79 44.66 2.03
CA GLN A 171 -1.68 44.49 1.09
C GLN A 171 -1.13 43.07 1.16
N VAL A 172 -0.87 42.47 0.00
CA VAL A 172 -0.25 41.14 -0.12
C VAL A 172 1.25 41.30 -0.25
N GLN A 173 2.01 40.72 0.68
CA GLN A 173 3.48 40.67 0.60
C GLN A 173 3.91 39.28 0.13
N TYR A 174 4.72 39.23 -0.92
CA TYR A 174 5.37 38.01 -1.37
C TYR A 174 6.73 37.93 -0.69
N PHE A 175 6.94 36.87 0.10
CA PHE A 175 8.26 36.55 0.63
C PHE A 175 8.98 35.67 -0.40
N ASN A 176 10.11 36.14 -0.92
CA ASN A 176 11.01 35.39 -1.79
C ASN A 176 11.88 34.42 -0.98
#